data_AF-A0A3M1ANZ9-F1
#
_entry.id   AF-A0A3M1ANZ9-F1
#
_cell.length_a   1.000
_cell.length_b   1.000
_cell.length_c   1.000
_cell.angle_alpha   90.00
_cell.angle_beta   90.00
_cell.angle_gamma   90.00
#
_symmetry.space_group_name_H-M   'P 1'
#
loop_
_entity.id
_entity.type
_entity.pdbx_description
1 polymer ?
#
loop_
_entity_poly.entity_id
_entity_poly.type
_entity_poly.pdbx_seq_one_letter_code
_entity_poly.pdbx_strand_id
1 'polypeptide(L)'
;ELFPWGSLQLGIAEEGEPCFEIPEGAPDHGKAIYAYYYWLFPNLMLNFYPWGLSLNVVQPLSHDKTLVRFRTYRFRGRPFDRELNVLEKTEMEDEAVVEAVQMGVQSRFYKAGRYSVKQEQAVHHFHRLLSQQLSM
;
A
#
# COMPACT_ATOMS: atom_id res chain seq x y z
N GLU A 1 -1.65 -11.46 -2.43
CA GLU A 1 -2.02 -12.00 -3.75
C GLU A 1 -1.46 -11.11 -4.86
N LEU A 2 -1.04 -11.68 -5.98
CA LEU A 2 -0.56 -10.94 -7.15
C LEU A 2 -1.57 -11.07 -8.30
N PHE A 3 -1.80 -9.97 -9.00
CA PHE A 3 -2.59 -9.89 -10.22
C PHE A 3 -1.70 -9.47 -11.40
N PRO A 4 -2.16 -9.57 -12.66
CA PRO A 4 -1.33 -9.18 -13.80
C PRO A 4 -0.79 -7.74 -13.76
N TRP A 5 -1.54 -6.81 -13.17
CA TRP A 5 -1.21 -5.38 -13.11
C TRP A 5 -1.34 -4.80 -11.70
N GLY A 6 -1.13 -5.62 -10.67
CA GLY A 6 -1.34 -5.18 -9.30
C GLY A 6 -1.16 -6.27 -8.26
N SER A 7 -1.51 -5.94 -7.03
CA SER A 7 -1.48 -6.88 -5.91
C SER A 7 -2.54 -6.53 -4.87
N LEU A 8 -2.92 -7.52 -4.08
CA LEU A 8 -3.73 -7.35 -2.87
C LEU A 8 -2.96 -7.85 -1.65
N GLN A 9 -2.91 -7.03 -0.61
CA GLN A 9 -2.49 -7.42 0.72
C GLN A 9 -3.65 -7.22 1.69
N LEU A 10 -3.82 -8.18 2.61
CA LEU A 10 -4.86 -8.12 3.64
C LEU A 10 -4.25 -7.59 4.94
N GLY A 11 -4.93 -6.61 5.56
CA GLY A 11 -4.71 -6.22 6.94
C GLY A 11 -5.63 -7.03 7.85
N ILE A 12 -5.04 -7.80 8.75
CA ILE A 12 -5.80 -8.54 9.77
C ILE A 12 -6.00 -7.61 10.97
N ALA A 13 -7.22 -7.54 11.47
CA ALA A 13 -7.57 -6.75 12.64
C ALA A 13 -6.94 -7.34 13.91
N GLU A 14 -6.43 -6.48 14.77
CA GLU A 14 -6.07 -6.82 16.14
C GLU A 14 -7.34 -6.91 17.03
N GLU A 15 -7.18 -7.41 18.25
CA GLU A 15 -8.30 -7.53 19.19
C GLU A 15 -8.88 -6.15 19.53
N GLY A 16 -10.18 -5.98 19.27
CA GLY A 16 -10.88 -4.71 19.50
C GLY A 16 -10.85 -3.72 18.34
N GLU A 17 -10.13 -4.02 17.25
CA GLU A 17 -10.16 -3.21 16.03
C GLU A 17 -11.43 -3.48 15.19
N PRO A 18 -11.94 -2.48 14.46
CA PRO A 18 -13.07 -2.67 13.58
C PRO A 18 -12.69 -3.57 12.40
N CYS A 19 -13.51 -4.55 12.04
CA CYS A 19 -13.28 -5.37 10.86
C CYS A 19 -14.51 -5.38 9.93
N PHE A 20 -14.31 -5.85 8.70
CA PHE A 20 -15.39 -6.02 7.74
C PHE A 20 -16.34 -7.14 8.15
N GLU A 21 -17.64 -6.90 8.03
CA GLU A 21 -18.65 -7.95 8.03
C GLU A 21 -18.70 -8.60 6.64
N ILE A 22 -17.99 -9.72 6.49
CA ILE A 22 -17.83 -10.39 5.19
C ILE A 22 -18.95 -11.43 5.02
N PRO A 23 -19.78 -11.33 3.96
CA PRO A 23 -20.92 -12.22 3.76
C PRO A 23 -20.49 -13.68 3.56
N GLU A 24 -21.38 -14.61 3.92
CA GLU A 24 -21.17 -16.03 3.70
C GLU A 24 -20.96 -16.35 2.21
N GLY A 25 -20.00 -17.22 1.91
CA GLY A 25 -19.61 -17.58 0.54
C GLY A 25 -18.55 -16.69 -0.09
N ALA A 26 -18.16 -15.58 0.54
CA ALA A 26 -17.02 -14.77 0.08
C ALA A 26 -15.67 -15.40 0.50
N PRO A 27 -14.57 -15.16 -0.25
CA PRO A 27 -13.26 -15.80 0.00
C PRO A 27 -12.68 -15.59 1.39
N ASP A 28 -12.98 -14.45 2.01
CA ASP A 28 -12.45 -14.04 3.32
C ASP A 28 -13.49 -14.16 4.44
N HIS A 29 -14.62 -14.84 4.19
CA HIS A 29 -15.64 -15.07 5.21
C HIS A 29 -15.05 -15.72 6.47
N GLY A 30 -15.45 -15.21 7.64
CA GLY A 30 -14.96 -15.66 8.93
C GLY A 30 -13.57 -15.11 9.36
N LYS A 31 -12.90 -14.32 8.51
CA LYS A 31 -11.63 -13.66 8.87
C LYS A 31 -11.88 -12.26 9.41
N ALA A 32 -11.13 -11.88 10.43
CA ALA A 32 -11.13 -10.51 10.97
C ALA A 32 -10.30 -9.58 10.08
N ILE A 33 -10.84 -9.18 8.93
CA ILE A 33 -10.13 -8.29 8.00
C ILE A 33 -10.37 -6.83 8.41
N TYR A 34 -9.30 -6.13 8.78
CA TYR A 34 -9.31 -4.69 9.01
C TYR A 34 -9.23 -3.90 7.70
N ALA A 35 -8.41 -4.36 6.75
CA ALA A 35 -8.16 -3.62 5.54
C ALA A 35 -7.88 -4.49 4.31
N TYR A 36 -8.26 -3.99 3.14
CA TYR A 36 -7.81 -4.50 1.85
C TYR A 36 -6.91 -3.46 1.18
N TYR A 37 -5.64 -3.76 1.04
CA TYR A 37 -4.63 -2.92 0.41
C TYR A 37 -4.41 -3.37 -1.03
N TYR A 38 -5.10 -2.74 -1.96
CA TYR A 38 -4.85 -2.95 -3.38
C TYR A 38 -3.78 -1.96 -3.86
N TRP A 39 -2.81 -2.49 -4.59
CA TRP A 39 -1.92 -1.68 -5.41
C TRP A 39 -2.17 -2.01 -6.88
N LEU A 40 -2.33 -0.98 -7.70
CA LEU A 40 -2.59 -1.05 -9.12
C LEU A 40 -1.49 -0.29 -9.86
N PHE A 41 -0.82 -0.98 -10.77
CA PHE A 41 0.21 -0.39 -11.62
C PHE A 41 -0.43 0.69 -12.52
N PRO A 42 0.23 1.86 -12.72
CA PRO A 42 1.59 2.17 -12.28
C PRO A 42 1.70 2.77 -10.88
N ASN A 43 0.65 3.38 -10.34
CA ASN A 43 0.83 4.38 -9.29
C ASN A 43 -0.38 4.60 -8.37
N LEU A 44 -1.32 3.67 -8.32
CA LEU A 44 -2.57 3.82 -7.58
C LEU A 44 -2.65 2.80 -6.45
N MET A 45 -3.03 3.24 -5.26
CA MET A 45 -3.37 2.36 -4.14
C MET A 45 -4.81 2.62 -3.69
N LEU A 46 -5.55 1.54 -3.45
CA LEU A 46 -6.90 1.56 -2.90
C LEU A 46 -6.87 0.80 -1.57
N ASN A 47 -6.96 1.54 -0.47
CA ASN A 47 -6.92 1.00 0.88
C ASN A 47 -8.34 1.05 1.45
N PHE A 48 -9.05 -0.07 1.39
CA PHE A 48 -10.42 -0.17 1.90
C PHE A 48 -10.42 -0.55 3.37
N TYR A 49 -11.21 0.16 4.16
CA TYR A 49 -11.44 -0.05 5.59
C TYR A 49 -12.96 -0.08 5.88
N PRO A 50 -13.40 -0.57 7.05
CA PRO A 50 -14.81 -0.56 7.44
C PRO A 50 -15.47 0.84 7.39
N TRP A 51 -14.67 1.90 7.55
CA TRP A 51 -15.14 3.29 7.49
C TRP A 51 -15.20 3.87 6.07
N GLY A 52 -14.50 3.30 5.09
CA GLY A 52 -14.40 3.88 3.75
C GLY A 52 -13.12 3.47 2.99
N LEU A 53 -12.65 4.38 2.13
CA LEU A 53 -11.50 4.21 1.25
C LEU A 53 -10.48 5.33 1.50
N SER A 54 -9.22 4.94 1.72
CA SER A 54 -8.07 5.82 1.52
C SER A 54 -7.43 5.52 0.18
N LEU A 55 -7.43 6.49 -0.72
CA LEU A 55 -6.84 6.39 -2.06
C LEU A 55 -5.52 7.15 -2.09
N ASN A 56 -4.45 6.47 -2.52
CA ASN A 56 -3.13 7.06 -2.65
C ASN A 56 -2.75 7.09 -4.13
N VAL A 57 -2.39 8.27 -4.63
CA VAL A 57 -1.88 8.46 -6.00
C VAL A 57 -0.43 8.91 -5.94
N VAL A 58 0.48 8.10 -6.47
CA VAL A 58 1.92 8.37 -6.51
C VAL A 58 2.26 9.12 -7.80
N GLN A 59 2.80 10.33 -7.69
CA GLN A 59 3.09 11.19 -8.84
C GLN A 59 4.58 11.55 -8.86
N PRO A 60 5.38 10.99 -9.78
CA PRO A 60 6.78 11.38 -9.92
C PRO A 60 6.86 12.84 -10.37
N LEU A 61 7.72 13.64 -9.72
CA LEU A 61 7.99 15.03 -10.08
C LEU A 61 9.40 15.18 -10.68
N SER A 62 10.36 14.42 -10.18
CA SER A 62 11.72 14.27 -10.71
C SER A 62 12.25 12.88 -10.33
N HIS A 63 13.47 12.55 -10.75
CA HIS A 63 14.10 11.26 -10.43
C HIS A 63 14.29 11.00 -8.92
N ASP A 64 14.28 12.05 -8.12
CA ASP A 64 14.53 12.10 -6.67
C ASP A 64 13.37 12.72 -5.88
N LYS A 65 12.23 12.99 -6.53
CA LYS A 65 11.08 13.63 -5.88
C LYS A 65 9.76 13.08 -6.37
N THR A 66 8.91 12.73 -5.42
CA THR A 66 7.57 12.17 -5.66
C THR A 66 6.56 12.91 -4.81
N LEU A 67 5.40 13.23 -5.39
CA LEU A 67 4.23 13.71 -4.66
C LEU A 67 3.25 12.55 -4.45
N VAL A 68 2.92 12.25 -3.21
CA VAL A 68 1.85 11.29 -2.88
C VAL A 68 0.60 12.06 -2.51
N ARG A 69 -0.52 11.78 -3.19
CA ARG A 69 -1.81 12.40 -2.91
C ARG A 69 -2.72 11.41 -2.21
N PHE A 70 -3.06 11.72 -0.96
CA PHE A 70 -4.05 11.00 -0.18
C PHE A 70 -5.45 11.60 -0.42
N ARG A 71 -6.45 10.74 -0.65
CA ARG A 71 -7.86 11.11 -0.81
C ARG A 71 -8.73 10.16 -0.01
N THR A 72 -9.50 10.71 0.92
CA THR A 72 -10.37 9.93 1.80
C THR A 72 -11.81 10.00 1.33
N TYR A 73 -12.42 8.84 1.09
CA TYR A 73 -13.82 8.69 0.71
C TYR A 73 -14.54 7.88 1.79
N ARG A 74 -15.51 8.48 2.46
CA ARG A 74 -16.21 7.83 3.58
C ARG A 74 -17.48 7.13 3.11
N PHE A 75 -17.75 5.95 3.68
CA PHE A 75 -19.05 5.34 3.53
C PHE A 75 -20.09 6.09 4.36
N ARG A 76 -21.29 6.25 3.80
CA ARG A 76 -22.39 6.95 4.45
C ARG A 76 -22.76 6.23 5.76
N GLY A 77 -22.84 6.99 6.86
CA GLY A 77 -23.25 6.48 8.16
C GLY A 77 -22.19 5.67 8.92
N ARG A 78 -20.94 5.61 8.43
CA ARG A 78 -19.84 4.96 9.17
C ARG A 78 -19.07 5.98 10.04
N PRO A 79 -18.76 5.64 11.30
CA PRO A 79 -17.91 6.47 12.15
C PRO A 79 -16.51 6.53 11.52
N PHE A 80 -15.89 7.71 11.60
CA PHE A 80 -14.53 7.93 11.14
C PHE A 80 -13.92 9.03 12.00
N ASP A 81 -12.75 8.74 12.55
CA ASP A 81 -11.94 9.68 13.28
C ASP A 81 -10.51 9.58 12.73
N ARG A 82 -10.03 10.66 12.10
CA ARG A 82 -8.74 10.65 11.42
C ARG A 82 -7.57 10.52 12.39
N GLU A 83 -7.70 11.07 13.60
CA GLU A 83 -6.65 11.08 14.62
C GLU A 83 -6.54 9.70 15.28
N LEU A 84 -7.68 9.03 15.51
CA LEU A 84 -7.70 7.67 16.05
C LEU A 84 -7.17 6.61 15.06
N ASN A 85 -7.21 6.87 13.75
CA ASN A 85 -6.77 5.90 12.74
C ASN A 85 -5.26 5.96 12.42
N VAL A 86 -4.48 6.79 13.12
CA VAL A 86 -2.98 6.84 13.08
C VAL A 86 -2.38 7.05 11.67
N LEU A 87 -3.20 7.35 10.66
CA LEU A 87 -2.78 7.40 9.25
C LEU A 87 -1.63 8.37 9.02
N GLU A 88 -1.69 9.57 9.62
CA GLU A 88 -0.65 10.59 9.45
C GLU A 88 0.71 10.14 10.00
N LYS A 89 0.71 9.46 11.15
CA LYS A 89 1.96 8.96 11.74
C LYS A 89 2.58 7.87 10.85
N THR A 90 1.77 6.93 10.36
CA THR A 90 2.23 5.88 9.45
C THR A 90 2.74 6.48 8.14
N GLU A 91 2.06 7.47 7.57
CA GLU A 91 2.50 8.19 6.36
C GLU A 91 3.87 8.85 6.56
N MET A 92 4.12 9.48 7.72
CA MET A 92 5.42 10.07 8.05
C MET A 92 6.53 9.02 8.26
N GLU A 93 6.21 7.88 8.85
CA GLU A 93 7.16 6.77 9.03
C GLU A 93 7.60 6.20 7.66
N ASP A 94 6.64 6.00 6.74
CA ASP A 94 6.92 5.57 5.37
C ASP A 94 7.78 6.59 4.62
N GLU A 95 7.47 7.89 4.74
CA GLU A 95 8.27 8.96 4.14
C GLU A 95 9.72 8.94 4.61
N ALA A 96 9.94 8.86 5.94
CA ALA A 96 11.28 8.81 6.51
C ALA A 96 12.09 7.59 6.02
N VAL A 97 11.45 6.42 5.90
CA VAL A 97 12.10 5.20 5.37
C VAL A 97 12.45 5.37 3.89
N VAL A 98 11.53 5.89 3.07
CA VAL A 98 11.76 6.10 1.63
C VAL A 98 12.90 7.10 1.40
N GLU A 99 12.91 8.21 2.14
CA GLU A 99 13.99 9.20 2.04
C GLU A 99 15.35 8.60 2.44
N ALA A 100 15.40 7.85 3.55
CA ALA A 100 16.62 7.19 4.00
C ALA A 100 17.14 6.18 2.97
N VAL A 101 16.24 5.40 2.36
CA VAL A 101 16.57 4.49 1.26
C VAL A 101 17.12 5.27 0.06
N GLN A 102 16.46 6.36 -0.34
CA GLN A 102 16.88 7.18 -1.48
C GLN A 102 18.28 7.77 -1.27
N MET A 103 18.61 8.24 -0.07
CA MET A 103 19.97 8.68 0.24
C MET A 103 20.98 7.51 0.17
N GLY A 104 20.60 6.34 0.67
CA GLY A 104 21.45 5.16 0.68
C GLY A 104 21.81 4.65 -0.72
N VAL A 105 20.84 4.61 -1.64
CA VAL A 105 21.05 4.12 -3.01
C VAL A 105 21.92 5.04 -3.87
N GLN A 106 22.08 6.31 -3.48
CA GLN A 106 23.00 7.25 -4.15
C GLN A 106 24.47 6.97 -3.82
N SER A 107 24.76 6.15 -2.81
CA SER A 107 26.13 5.79 -2.45
C SER A 107 26.81 4.96 -3.54
N ARG A 108 28.06 5.30 -3.88
CA ARG A 108 28.90 4.51 -4.80
C ARG A 108 29.14 3.06 -4.35
N PHE A 109 28.91 2.76 -3.06
CA PHE A 109 29.07 1.42 -2.50
C PHE A 109 27.82 0.57 -2.64
N TYR A 110 26.66 1.18 -2.92
CA TYR A 110 25.44 0.46 -3.22
C TYR A 110 25.51 -0.17 -4.62
N LYS A 111 25.01 -1.40 -4.74
CA LYS A 111 24.97 -2.13 -6.03
C LYS A 111 23.54 -2.54 -6.37
N ALA A 112 22.97 -3.42 -5.56
CA ALA A 112 21.59 -3.88 -5.64
C ALA A 112 21.19 -4.62 -4.35
N GLY A 113 19.91 -4.55 -4.00
CA GLY A 113 19.31 -5.36 -2.95
C GLY A 113 18.79 -6.72 -3.45
N ARG A 114 18.49 -7.64 -2.54
CA ARG A 114 17.76 -8.88 -2.83
C ARG A 114 16.39 -8.79 -2.18
N TYR A 115 15.35 -9.25 -2.89
CA TYR A 115 14.01 -9.34 -2.33
C TYR A 115 13.87 -10.58 -1.44
N SER A 116 13.18 -10.41 -0.33
CA SER A 116 12.63 -11.48 0.49
C SER A 116 11.58 -12.24 -0.30
N VAL A 117 11.81 -13.52 -0.54
CA VAL A 117 10.87 -14.42 -1.23
C VAL A 117 9.52 -14.49 -0.49
N LYS A 118 9.52 -14.33 0.84
CA LYS A 118 8.29 -14.44 1.64
C LYS A 118 7.56 -13.10 1.77
N GLN A 119 8.29 -11.99 1.88
CA GLN A 119 7.70 -10.70 2.28
C GLN A 119 7.61 -9.69 1.13
N GLU A 120 8.48 -9.77 0.13
CA GLU A 120 8.65 -8.72 -0.89
C GLU A 120 8.20 -9.17 -2.29
N GLN A 121 7.27 -10.11 -2.37
CA GLN A 121 6.75 -10.60 -3.65
C GLN A 121 6.07 -9.49 -4.47
N ALA A 122 5.30 -8.61 -3.81
CA ALA A 122 4.64 -7.47 -4.47
C ALA A 122 5.65 -6.43 -4.95
N VAL A 123 6.70 -6.14 -4.16
CA VAL A 123 7.78 -5.22 -4.54
C VAL A 123 8.55 -5.75 -5.76
N HIS A 124 8.90 -7.05 -5.74
CA HIS A 124 9.53 -7.69 -6.88
C HIS A 124 8.61 -7.69 -8.12
N HIS A 125 7.31 -7.92 -7.94
CA HIS A 125 6.33 -7.86 -9.02
C HIS A 125 6.24 -6.47 -9.65
N PHE A 126 6.20 -5.39 -8.86
CA PHE A 126 6.27 -4.01 -9.35
C PHE A 126 7.49 -3.77 -10.22
N HIS A 127 8.70 -4.13 -9.76
CA HIS A 127 9.92 -3.93 -10.53
C HIS A 127 9.94 -4.75 -11.83
N ARG A 128 9.32 -5.93 -11.86
CA ARG A 128 9.15 -6.70 -13.09
C ARG A 128 8.23 -6.00 -14.09
N LEU A 129 7.10 -5.47 -13.65
CA LEU A 129 6.19 -4.69 -14.51
C LEU A 129 6.89 -3.45 -15.05
N LEU A 130 7.58 -2.70 -14.19
CA LEU A 130 8.36 -1.54 -14.60
C LEU A 130 9.44 -1.88 -15.63
N SER A 131 10.22 -2.94 -15.39
CA SER A 131 11.27 -3.38 -16.32
C SER A 131 10.69 -3.79 -17.67
N GLN A 132 9.53 -4.44 -17.71
CA GLN A 132 8.84 -4.78 -18.95
C GLN A 132 8.41 -3.52 -19.70
N GLN A 133 7.85 -2.52 -19.01
CA GLN A 133 7.45 -1.26 -19.64
C GLN A 133 8.62 -0.45 -20.18
N LEU A 134 9.79 -0.50 -19.54
CA LEU A 134 10.99 0.24 -19.97
C LEU A 134 11.81 -0.49 -21.05
N SER A 135 11.56 -1.78 -21.27
CA SER A 135 12.26 -2.59 -22.27
C SER A 135 11.50 -2.73 -23.59
N MET A 136 10.29 -2.16 -23.66
CA MET A 136 9.50 -2.00 -24.90
C MET A 136 9.88 -0.71 -25.61
#